data_AF-A0A438DYW2-F1
#
_entry.id   AF-A0A438DYW2-F1
#
_cell.length_a   1.000
_cell.length_b   1.000
_cell.length_c   1.000
_cell.angle_alpha   90.00
_cell.angle_beta   90.00
_cell.angle_gamma   90.00
#
_symmetry.space_group_name_H-M   'P 1'
#
loop_
_entity.id
_entity.type
_entity.pdbx_description
1 polymer ?
#
loop_
_entity_poly.entity_id
_entity_poly.type
_entity_poly.pdbx_seq_one_letter_code
_entity_poly.pdbx_strand_id
1 'polypeptide(L)'
;MGGEEMSTRKDFGGSLPVANVQALASDNSGDIPIRYLRAELQSEEVLVDESPHIPIIDMRKLMVDDNEMEKLHFACKDWGFFQMDVQEFFKLPLEEKNAYAQPPNNIEASLRNMRLWPENPTSFRETLDNYSSELHRVSINLLRSMAKNLGVNPDKLASMFEDGTQGVRMNYYPPCVHADKVMGLTPHSDATGLTLLVQVNEVQGLQIKKNGKWVPIKPVPDGLVVNIVTSLR
;
A
#
# COMPACT_ATOMS: atom_id res chain seq x y z
N MET A 1 -40.70 -23.93 -29.66
CA MET A 1 -40.49 -23.51 -28.27
C MET A 1 -39.45 -24.43 -27.65
N GLY A 2 -38.17 -24.14 -27.88
CA GLY A 2 -37.06 -24.78 -27.19
C GLY A 2 -36.40 -23.69 -26.35
N GLY A 3 -36.43 -23.84 -25.03
CA GLY A 3 -35.79 -22.90 -24.11
C GLY A 3 -34.29 -23.07 -24.18
N GLU A 4 -33.59 -22.01 -24.56
CA GLU A 4 -32.14 -21.92 -24.37
C GLU A 4 -31.89 -21.78 -22.86
N GLU A 5 -31.22 -22.77 -22.28
CA GLU A 5 -30.62 -22.68 -20.96
C GLU A 5 -29.54 -21.59 -21.00
N MET A 6 -29.90 -20.45 -20.43
CA MET A 6 -29.01 -19.34 -20.13
C MET A 6 -27.96 -19.84 -19.12
N SER A 7 -26.79 -20.22 -19.65
CA SER A 7 -25.59 -20.57 -18.90
C SER A 7 -25.33 -19.54 -17.79
N THR A 8 -25.68 -19.90 -16.56
CA THR A 8 -25.45 -19.05 -15.40
C THR A 8 -23.95 -18.83 -15.25
N ARG A 9 -23.50 -17.57 -15.26
CA ARG A 9 -22.18 -17.17 -14.76
C ARG A 9 -22.01 -17.72 -13.34
N LYS A 10 -21.39 -18.89 -13.19
CA LYS A 10 -20.94 -19.41 -11.90
C LYS A 10 -19.47 -19.75 -12.01
N ASP A 11 -18.74 -19.27 -11.01
CA ASP A 11 -17.45 -19.76 -10.57
C ASP A 11 -16.18 -19.24 -11.27
N PHE A 12 -16.08 -17.91 -11.43
CA PHE A 12 -14.76 -17.26 -11.38
C PHE A 12 -14.56 -16.68 -9.97
N GLY A 13 -13.53 -17.15 -9.24
CA GLY A 13 -13.09 -16.53 -7.98
C GLY A 13 -13.27 -17.34 -6.69
N GLY A 14 -13.42 -18.67 -6.74
CA GLY A 14 -13.41 -19.50 -5.53
C GLY A 14 -12.01 -19.59 -4.90
N SER A 15 -11.91 -19.44 -3.59
CA SER A 15 -10.68 -19.72 -2.83
C SER A 15 -10.83 -21.04 -2.05
N LEU A 16 -9.74 -21.81 -1.99
CA LEU A 16 -9.68 -22.96 -1.09
C LEU A 16 -9.75 -22.45 0.35
N PRO A 17 -10.58 -23.05 1.23
CA PRO A 17 -10.52 -22.76 2.65
C PRO A 17 -9.09 -22.94 3.17
N VAL A 18 -8.56 -21.90 3.80
CA VAL A 18 -7.22 -21.91 4.39
C VAL A 18 -7.37 -21.65 5.87
N ALA A 19 -6.70 -22.46 6.69
CA ALA A 19 -6.65 -22.24 8.13
C ALA A 19 -6.04 -20.86 8.45
N ASN A 20 -6.53 -20.22 9.49
CA ASN A 20 -6.01 -18.94 9.94
C ASN A 20 -4.57 -19.13 10.46
N VAL A 21 -3.60 -18.42 9.86
CA VAL A 21 -2.18 -18.58 10.19
C VAL A 21 -1.83 -18.11 11.61
N GLN A 22 -2.58 -17.14 12.16
CA GLN A 22 -2.40 -16.71 13.55
C GLN A 22 -2.82 -17.81 14.54
N ALA A 23 -3.89 -18.55 14.24
CA ALA A 23 -4.27 -19.73 15.02
C ALA A 23 -3.18 -20.82 14.95
N LEU A 24 -2.70 -21.14 13.74
CA LEU A 24 -1.62 -22.12 13.55
C LEU A 24 -0.35 -21.75 14.33
N ALA A 25 0.04 -20.47 14.34
CA ALA A 25 1.21 -20.01 15.08
C ALA A 25 1.02 -20.04 16.60
N SER A 26 -0.23 -19.99 17.09
CA SER A 26 -0.54 -20.02 18.53
C SER A 26 -0.43 -21.42 19.14
N ASP A 27 -0.56 -22.47 18.32
CA ASP A 27 -0.50 -23.87 18.76
C ASP A 27 0.92 -24.35 19.12
N ASN A 28 1.95 -23.53 18.85
CA ASN A 28 3.38 -23.77 19.19
C ASN A 28 3.96 -25.13 18.76
N SER A 29 3.32 -25.85 17.84
CA SER A 29 3.80 -27.16 17.37
C SER A 29 5.10 -27.06 16.57
N GLY A 30 5.38 -25.90 15.96
CA GLY A 30 6.48 -25.70 15.02
C GLY A 30 6.25 -26.33 13.64
N ASP A 31 5.19 -27.13 13.50
CA ASP A 31 4.83 -27.80 12.25
C ASP A 31 4.27 -26.81 11.23
N ILE A 32 4.89 -26.75 10.05
CA ILE A 32 4.44 -25.90 8.95
C ILE A 32 3.76 -26.77 7.90
N PRO A 33 2.48 -26.52 7.57
CA PRO A 33 1.82 -27.23 6.49
C PRO A 33 2.57 -27.06 5.18
N ILE A 34 2.76 -28.17 4.44
CA ILE A 34 3.59 -28.22 3.22
C ILE A 34 3.27 -27.12 2.18
N ARG A 35 2.00 -26.67 2.13
CA ARG A 35 1.54 -25.60 1.25
C ARG A 35 2.19 -24.24 1.48
N TYR A 36 2.77 -23.99 2.66
CA TYR A 36 3.47 -22.74 2.98
C TYR A 36 4.97 -22.83 2.74
N LEU A 37 5.51 -24.04 2.54
CA LEU A 37 6.92 -24.24 2.27
C LEU A 37 7.26 -23.73 0.86
N ARG A 38 8.33 -22.95 0.75
CA ARG A 38 8.80 -22.34 -0.49
C ARG A 38 10.23 -22.78 -0.76
N ALA A 39 10.39 -23.70 -1.71
CA ALA A 39 11.71 -24.21 -2.08
C ALA A 39 12.57 -23.14 -2.75
N GLU A 40 11.95 -22.14 -3.38
CA GLU A 40 12.64 -21.07 -4.13
C GLU A 40 13.48 -20.12 -3.25
N LEU A 41 13.17 -20.00 -1.95
CA LEU A 41 13.81 -19.05 -1.04
C LEU A 41 15.32 -19.28 -0.84
N GLN A 42 15.79 -20.51 -1.09
CA GLN A 42 17.20 -20.85 -0.92
C GLN A 42 18.12 -20.29 -2.02
N SER A 43 17.54 -19.70 -3.08
CA SER A 43 18.28 -19.29 -4.29
C SER A 43 18.35 -17.79 -4.54
N GLU A 44 17.62 -16.96 -3.79
CA GLU A 44 17.54 -15.52 -4.05
C GLU A 44 18.49 -14.72 -3.14
N GLU A 45 19.37 -13.91 -3.75
CA GLU A 45 20.26 -13.00 -3.03
C GLU A 45 19.48 -11.81 -2.43
N VAL A 46 19.57 -11.67 -1.11
CA VAL A 46 19.15 -10.47 -0.37
C VAL A 46 20.38 -9.65 -0.01
N LEU A 47 20.35 -8.34 -0.23
CA LEU A 47 21.44 -7.45 0.20
C LEU A 47 21.40 -7.28 1.73
N VAL A 48 22.51 -7.63 2.40
CA VAL A 48 22.57 -7.72 3.88
C VAL A 48 23.23 -6.49 4.52
N ASP A 49 23.99 -5.68 3.77
CA ASP A 49 24.64 -4.47 4.31
C ASP A 49 24.79 -3.37 3.24
N GLU A 50 24.73 -2.10 3.67
CA GLU A 50 24.77 -0.88 2.82
C GLU A 50 23.73 -0.81 1.68
N SER A 51 22.56 -1.41 1.89
CA SER A 51 21.48 -1.40 0.88
C SER A 51 21.13 0.04 0.45
N PRO A 52 21.01 0.31 -0.86
CA PRO A 52 20.59 1.62 -1.32
C PRO A 52 19.19 1.90 -0.78
N HIS A 53 19.05 3.04 -0.10
CA HIS A 53 17.79 3.42 0.52
C HIS A 53 16.89 4.04 -0.54
N ILE A 54 15.63 3.61 -0.58
CA ILE A 54 14.63 4.29 -1.40
C ILE A 54 14.55 5.78 -0.98
N PRO A 55 14.34 6.71 -1.93
CA PRO A 55 14.30 8.13 -1.61
C PRO A 55 13.22 8.46 -0.56
N ILE A 56 13.51 9.42 0.31
CA ILE A 56 12.53 9.96 1.27
C ILE A 56 12.05 11.31 0.75
N ILE A 57 10.75 11.50 0.57
CA ILE A 57 10.14 12.70 0.02
C ILE A 57 9.45 13.49 1.14
N ASP A 58 9.80 14.78 1.26
CA ASP A 58 9.10 15.74 2.12
C ASP A 58 7.92 16.35 1.37
N MET A 59 6.71 15.92 1.73
CA MET A 59 5.48 16.33 1.06
C MET A 59 5.26 17.86 1.09
N ARG A 60 5.76 18.56 2.10
CA ARG A 60 5.58 20.02 2.26
C ARG A 60 6.40 20.81 1.25
N LYS A 61 7.53 20.24 0.83
CA LYS A 61 8.45 20.85 -0.13
C LYS A 61 8.06 20.54 -1.57
N LEU A 62 7.21 19.52 -1.78
CA LEU A 62 6.60 19.32 -3.09
C LEU A 62 5.88 20.60 -3.51
N MET A 63 6.11 21.02 -4.76
CA MET A 63 5.53 22.22 -5.39
C MET A 63 6.16 23.55 -4.98
N VAL A 64 7.03 23.57 -3.97
CA VAL A 64 7.73 24.77 -3.49
C VAL A 64 9.23 24.68 -3.73
N ASP A 65 9.80 23.48 -3.69
CA ASP A 65 11.22 23.20 -3.90
C ASP A 65 11.40 22.29 -5.13
N ASP A 66 12.02 22.85 -6.17
CA ASP A 66 12.31 22.12 -7.41
C ASP A 66 13.22 20.90 -7.16
N ASN A 67 14.12 20.97 -6.17
CA ASN A 67 14.98 19.83 -5.83
C ASN A 67 14.18 18.66 -5.27
N GLU A 68 13.15 18.94 -4.47
CA GLU A 68 12.28 17.89 -3.93
C GLU A 68 11.39 17.29 -5.02
N MET A 69 10.98 18.13 -5.99
CA MET A 69 10.25 17.68 -7.17
C MET A 69 11.10 16.79 -8.08
N GLU A 70 12.37 17.13 -8.30
CA GLU A 70 13.35 16.30 -9.01
C GLU A 70 13.62 14.98 -8.28
N LYS A 71 13.72 15.02 -6.95
CA LYS A 71 13.88 13.82 -6.12
C LYS A 71 12.68 12.89 -6.24
N LEU A 72 11.46 13.43 -6.26
CA LEU A 72 10.24 12.66 -6.54
C LEU A 72 10.33 12.05 -7.95
N HIS A 73 10.70 12.82 -8.97
CA HIS A 73 10.84 12.31 -10.34
C HIS A 73 11.83 11.14 -10.42
N PHE A 74 13.01 11.29 -9.81
CA PHE A 74 14.02 10.25 -9.72
C PHE A 74 13.49 9.00 -9.01
N ALA A 75 12.80 9.18 -7.88
CA ALA A 75 12.21 8.09 -7.13
C ALA A 75 11.18 7.32 -7.96
N CYS A 76 10.28 8.03 -8.65
CA CYS A 76 9.28 7.41 -9.53
C CYS A 76 9.94 6.58 -10.64
N LYS A 77 10.94 7.16 -11.31
CA LYS A 77 11.56 6.60 -12.51
C LYS A 77 12.52 5.45 -12.22
N ASP A 78 13.42 5.63 -11.25
CA ASP A 78 14.47 4.65 -10.99
C ASP A 78 13.99 3.54 -10.05
N TRP A 79 13.21 3.89 -9.03
CA TRP A 79 12.76 2.94 -8.02
C TRP A 79 11.30 2.52 -8.21
N GLY A 80 10.46 3.52 -8.51
CA GLY A 80 9.01 3.55 -8.28
C GLY A 80 8.59 3.05 -6.89
N PHE A 81 9.47 3.26 -5.92
CA PHE A 81 9.26 3.17 -4.48
C PHE A 81 9.93 4.39 -3.83
N PHE A 82 9.29 4.97 -2.83
CA PHE A 82 9.86 6.01 -1.98
C PHE A 82 9.17 6.01 -0.62
N GLN A 83 9.73 6.74 0.32
CA GLN A 83 9.11 6.99 1.62
C GLN A 83 8.60 8.41 1.68
N MET A 84 7.55 8.65 2.45
CA MET A 84 7.07 9.98 2.77
C MET A 84 7.08 10.15 4.27
N ASP A 85 7.73 11.22 4.74
CA ASP A 85 7.61 11.65 6.12
C ASP A 85 6.28 12.40 6.29
N VAL A 86 5.36 11.83 7.08
CA VAL A 86 4.06 12.44 7.39
C VAL A 86 4.00 12.99 8.82
N GLN A 87 5.06 12.81 9.62
CA GLN A 87 5.05 13.15 11.04
C GLN A 87 4.88 14.66 11.25
N GLU A 88 5.57 15.47 10.46
CA GLU A 88 5.47 16.93 10.54
C GLU A 88 4.12 17.46 10.03
N PHE A 89 3.47 16.79 9.07
CA PHE A 89 2.12 17.15 8.62
C PHE A 89 1.11 17.03 9.77
N PHE A 90 1.17 15.96 10.55
CA PHE A 90 0.27 15.80 11.70
C PHE A 90 0.54 16.79 12.83
N LYS A 91 1.77 17.31 12.93
CA LYS A 91 2.16 18.39 13.86
C LYS A 91 1.69 19.79 13.43
N LEU A 92 1.23 19.98 12.19
CA LEU A 92 0.75 21.28 11.71
C LEU A 92 -0.45 21.80 12.52
N PRO A 93 -0.61 23.13 12.63
CA PRO A 93 -1.82 23.75 13.16
C PRO A 93 -3.08 23.24 12.44
N LEU A 94 -4.19 23.14 13.16
CA LEU A 94 -5.46 22.66 12.61
C LEU A 94 -5.92 23.51 11.40
N GLU A 95 -5.65 24.81 11.41
CA GLU A 95 -5.99 25.73 10.32
C GLU A 95 -5.27 25.38 9.01
N GLU A 96 -3.99 25.02 9.08
CA GLU A 96 -3.23 24.56 7.91
C GLU A 96 -3.70 23.20 7.43
N LYS A 97 -4.04 22.28 8.36
CA LYS A 97 -4.65 20.98 8.00
C LYS A 97 -6.02 21.15 7.36
N ASN A 98 -6.79 22.14 7.78
CA ASN A 98 -8.12 22.45 7.24
C ASN A 98 -8.08 22.97 5.80
N ALA A 99 -6.96 23.55 5.33
CA ALA A 99 -6.79 23.87 3.91
C ALA A 99 -6.86 22.61 3.01
N TYR A 100 -6.64 21.44 3.60
CA TYR A 100 -6.74 20.15 2.94
C TYR A 100 -8.04 19.41 3.31
N ALA A 101 -8.96 20.01 4.09
CA ALA A 101 -10.21 19.35 4.50
C ALA A 101 -11.18 19.19 3.32
N GLN A 102 -11.88 18.05 3.28
CA GLN A 102 -12.99 17.85 2.36
C GLN A 102 -14.16 18.73 2.80
N PRO A 103 -14.84 19.39 1.84
CA PRO A 103 -16.02 20.16 2.16
C PRO A 103 -17.16 19.23 2.63
N PRO A 104 -17.98 19.65 3.60
CA PRO A 104 -19.13 18.89 4.05
C PRO A 104 -20.12 18.64 2.89
N ASN A 105 -20.74 17.46 2.88
CA ASN A 105 -21.75 16.96 1.90
C ASN A 105 -21.25 16.39 0.56
N ASN A 106 -19.94 16.22 0.34
CA ASN A 106 -19.45 15.30 -0.71
C ASN A 106 -19.50 13.86 -0.19
N ILE A 107 -20.71 13.30 -0.08
CA ILE A 107 -20.89 11.87 0.16
C ILE A 107 -20.71 11.18 -1.19
N GLU A 108 -19.47 10.89 -1.56
CA GLU A 108 -19.21 9.91 -2.62
C GLU A 108 -19.97 8.63 -2.27
N ALA A 109 -20.68 8.09 -3.26
CA ALA A 109 -21.40 6.83 -3.12
C ALA A 109 -20.39 5.71 -2.87
N SER A 110 -20.05 5.50 -1.60
CA SER A 110 -18.99 4.59 -1.23
C SER A 110 -19.43 3.16 -1.58
N LEU A 111 -18.60 2.41 -2.29
CA LEU A 111 -18.75 0.96 -2.42
C LEU A 111 -18.52 0.23 -1.07
N ARG A 112 -18.40 0.97 0.04
CA ARG A 112 -18.12 0.42 1.37
C ARG A 112 -19.35 -0.30 1.89
N ASN A 113 -19.21 -1.61 2.05
CA ASN A 113 -20.18 -2.39 2.79
C ASN A 113 -19.83 -2.37 4.29
N MET A 114 -20.38 -1.39 5.02
CA MET A 114 -20.12 -1.21 6.46
C MET A 114 -20.46 -2.43 7.31
N ARG A 115 -21.33 -3.35 6.83
CA ARG A 115 -21.66 -4.59 7.53
C ARG A 115 -20.47 -5.55 7.63
N LEU A 116 -19.48 -5.43 6.73
CA LEU A 116 -18.27 -6.25 6.71
C LEU A 116 -17.16 -5.65 7.58
N TRP A 117 -17.36 -4.45 8.13
CA TRP A 117 -16.35 -3.77 8.94
C TRP A 117 -16.49 -4.17 10.42
N PRO A 118 -15.36 -4.42 11.12
CA PRO A 118 -15.34 -4.66 12.56
C PRO A 118 -16.14 -3.63 13.35
N GLU A 119 -16.87 -4.10 14.35
CA GLU A 119 -17.57 -3.27 15.34
C GLU A 119 -16.72 -2.99 16.57
N ASN A 120 -15.65 -3.76 16.75
CA ASN A 120 -14.70 -3.62 17.84
C ASN A 120 -13.28 -3.43 17.28
N PRO A 121 -12.54 -2.42 17.75
CA PRO A 121 -12.99 -1.37 18.69
C PRO A 121 -14.09 -0.49 18.06
N THR A 122 -14.93 0.14 18.89
CA THR A 122 -16.07 0.96 18.42
C THR A 122 -15.64 2.14 17.55
N SER A 123 -14.41 2.62 17.74
CA SER A 123 -13.79 3.67 16.93
C SER A 123 -13.28 3.19 15.58
N PHE A 124 -13.24 1.88 15.30
CA PHE A 124 -12.59 1.32 14.10
C PHE A 124 -13.17 1.91 12.81
N ARG A 125 -14.49 1.95 12.70
CA ARG A 125 -15.17 2.40 11.48
C ARG A 125 -14.88 3.87 11.19
N GLU A 126 -15.07 4.73 12.17
CA GLU A 126 -14.78 6.16 12.05
C GLU A 126 -13.29 6.42 11.78
N THR A 127 -12.40 5.72 12.49
CA THR A 127 -10.95 5.87 12.31
C THR A 127 -10.52 5.47 10.91
N LEU A 128 -10.99 4.32 10.42
CA LEU A 128 -10.66 3.84 9.08
C LEU A 128 -11.29 4.73 8.00
N ASP A 129 -12.49 5.27 8.24
CA ASP A 129 -13.15 6.21 7.33
C ASP A 129 -12.33 7.49 7.16
N ASN A 130 -11.97 8.13 8.28
CA ASN A 130 -11.11 9.32 8.30
C ASN A 130 -9.74 9.04 7.67
N TYR A 131 -9.10 7.93 8.04
CA TYR A 131 -7.81 7.53 7.49
C TYR A 131 -7.87 7.33 5.96
N SER A 132 -8.92 6.67 5.46
CA SER A 132 -9.13 6.46 4.03
C SER A 132 -9.27 7.78 3.28
N SER A 133 -10.02 8.73 3.83
CA SER A 133 -10.20 10.07 3.26
C SER A 133 -8.89 10.86 3.21
N GLU A 134 -8.09 10.82 4.27
CA GLU A 134 -6.77 11.47 4.27
C GLU A 134 -5.81 10.81 3.27
N LEU A 135 -5.77 9.47 3.20
CA LEU A 135 -4.96 8.76 2.20
C LEU A 135 -5.37 9.10 0.76
N HIS A 136 -6.67 9.25 0.50
CA HIS A 136 -7.17 9.65 -0.81
C HIS A 136 -6.62 11.03 -1.19
N ARG A 137 -6.70 12.01 -0.29
CA ARG A 137 -6.15 13.36 -0.52
C ARG A 137 -4.64 13.35 -0.76
N VAL A 138 -3.89 12.61 0.06
CA VAL A 138 -2.44 12.44 -0.10
C VAL A 138 -2.12 11.87 -1.47
N SER A 139 -2.87 10.85 -1.90
CA SER A 139 -2.71 10.21 -3.21
C SER A 139 -2.98 11.16 -4.36
N ILE A 140 -4.07 11.93 -4.32
CA ILE A 140 -4.42 12.91 -5.36
C ILE A 140 -3.36 14.02 -5.46
N ASN A 141 -2.89 14.55 -4.34
CA ASN A 141 -1.84 15.59 -4.34
C ASN A 141 -0.50 15.07 -4.88
N LEU A 142 -0.18 13.82 -4.55
CA LEU A 142 1.01 13.16 -5.08
C LEU A 142 0.90 12.92 -6.60
N LEU A 143 -0.26 12.49 -7.10
CA LEU A 143 -0.54 12.33 -8.52
C LEU A 143 -0.41 13.67 -9.27
N ARG A 144 -0.90 14.79 -8.70
CA ARG A 144 -0.69 16.13 -9.29
C ARG A 144 0.80 16.49 -9.39
N SER A 145 1.58 16.15 -8.36
CA SER A 145 3.04 16.39 -8.35
C SER A 145 3.75 15.55 -9.42
N MET A 146 3.38 14.26 -9.54
CA MET A 146 3.88 13.37 -10.58
C MET A 146 3.52 13.87 -11.98
N ALA A 147 2.30 14.35 -12.19
CA ALA A 147 1.86 14.90 -13.47
C ALA A 147 2.72 16.08 -13.94
N LYS A 148 3.05 17.00 -13.02
CA LYS A 148 3.95 18.12 -13.33
C LYS A 148 5.32 17.64 -13.79
N ASN A 149 5.89 16.68 -13.08
CA ASN A 149 7.16 16.05 -13.46
C ASN A 149 7.13 15.39 -14.83
N LEU A 150 5.97 14.86 -15.23
CA LEU A 150 5.75 14.27 -16.55
C LEU A 150 5.41 15.31 -17.63
N GLY A 151 5.27 16.60 -17.28
CA GLY A 151 4.85 17.66 -18.19
C GLY A 151 3.41 17.51 -18.68
N VAL A 152 2.57 16.74 -17.98
CA VAL A 152 1.14 16.56 -18.29
C VAL A 152 0.29 17.43 -17.38
N ASN A 153 -0.96 17.68 -17.78
CA ASN A 153 -1.88 18.50 -16.98
C ASN A 153 -2.19 17.80 -15.63
N PRO A 154 -1.86 18.45 -14.48
CA PRO A 154 -2.06 17.84 -13.16
C PRO A 154 -3.49 17.50 -12.80
N ASP A 155 -4.43 18.39 -13.12
CA ASP A 155 -5.84 18.19 -12.79
C ASP A 155 -6.45 17.11 -13.67
N LYS A 156 -6.02 17.01 -14.93
CA LYS A 156 -6.46 15.94 -15.84
C LYS A 156 -5.99 14.56 -15.39
N LEU A 157 -4.77 14.43 -14.89
CA LEU A 157 -4.30 13.14 -14.36
C LEU A 157 -5.02 12.82 -13.04
N ALA A 158 -5.08 13.79 -12.13
CA ALA A 158 -5.74 13.63 -10.83
C ALA A 158 -7.21 13.21 -10.96
N SER A 159 -7.96 13.82 -11.88
CA SER A 159 -9.38 13.51 -12.09
C SER A 159 -9.63 12.07 -12.55
N MET A 160 -8.63 11.38 -13.12
CA MET A 160 -8.75 9.95 -13.47
C MET A 160 -8.78 9.05 -12.23
N PHE A 161 -8.33 9.54 -11.09
CA PHE A 161 -8.22 8.81 -9.82
C PHE A 161 -9.15 9.36 -8.73
N GLU A 162 -9.80 10.50 -8.96
CA GLU A 162 -10.69 11.18 -8.01
C GLU A 162 -11.90 10.29 -7.69
N ASP A 163 -12.63 9.81 -8.70
CA ASP A 163 -13.73 8.83 -8.54
C ASP A 163 -13.23 7.36 -8.53
N GLY A 164 -11.93 7.15 -8.28
CA GLY A 164 -11.28 5.84 -8.34
C GLY A 164 -11.66 4.92 -7.16
N THR A 165 -11.49 3.61 -7.35
CA THR A 165 -11.69 2.66 -6.24
C THR A 165 -10.46 2.63 -5.32
N GLN A 166 -10.68 2.94 -4.04
CA GLN A 166 -9.68 2.75 -2.98
C GLN A 166 -9.95 1.45 -2.22
N GLY A 167 -8.92 0.62 -2.08
CA GLY A 167 -8.95 -0.60 -1.27
C GLY A 167 -7.98 -0.50 -0.10
N VAL A 168 -8.35 -1.07 1.06
CA VAL A 168 -7.47 -1.20 2.22
C VAL A 168 -7.24 -2.67 2.51
N ARG A 169 -5.98 -3.06 2.68
CA ARG A 169 -5.57 -4.43 3.06
C ARG A 169 -4.76 -4.38 4.35
N MET A 170 -5.31 -4.99 5.39
CA MET A 170 -4.61 -5.15 6.68
C MET A 170 -3.93 -6.52 6.69
N ASN A 171 -2.59 -6.53 6.79
CA ASN A 171 -1.81 -7.76 6.83
C ASN A 171 -1.28 -8.00 8.24
N TYR A 172 -1.43 -9.23 8.73
CA TYR A 172 -0.85 -9.68 9.99
C TYR A 172 0.04 -10.89 9.72
N TYR A 173 1.31 -10.80 10.14
CA TYR A 173 2.32 -11.83 9.92
C TYR A 173 2.74 -12.41 11.29
N PRO A 174 2.20 -13.57 11.71
CA PRO A 174 2.58 -14.20 12.96
C PRO A 174 4.05 -14.65 12.98
N PRO A 175 4.68 -14.76 14.16
CA PRO A 175 6.01 -15.36 14.29
C PRO A 175 6.05 -16.78 13.70
N CYS A 176 7.18 -17.14 13.08
CA CYS A 176 7.39 -18.45 12.49
C CYS A 176 8.82 -18.94 12.76
N VAL A 177 8.96 -20.14 13.36
CA VAL A 177 10.27 -20.73 13.68
C VAL A 177 11.06 -21.17 12.44
N HIS A 178 10.40 -21.34 11.30
CA HIS A 178 11.05 -21.60 10.01
C HIS A 178 10.75 -20.50 9.00
N ALA A 179 10.93 -19.23 9.42
CA ALA A 179 10.76 -18.06 8.57
C ALA A 179 11.64 -18.10 7.30
N ASP A 180 12.73 -18.87 7.31
CA ASP A 180 13.61 -19.15 6.17
C ASP A 180 12.97 -20.03 5.08
N LYS A 181 11.85 -20.70 5.39
CA LYS A 181 11.17 -21.66 4.50
C LYS A 181 9.80 -21.20 4.04
N VAL A 182 9.31 -20.07 4.54
CA VAL A 182 7.97 -19.54 4.25
C VAL A 182 8.04 -18.09 3.81
N MET A 183 6.98 -17.60 3.18
CA MET A 183 6.84 -16.18 2.86
C MET A 183 5.58 -15.61 3.52
N GLY A 184 5.69 -14.40 4.08
CA GLY A 184 4.52 -13.66 4.54
C GLY A 184 3.61 -13.26 3.39
N LEU A 185 4.20 -12.71 2.32
CA LEU A 185 3.52 -12.37 1.08
C LEU A 185 4.41 -12.73 -0.11
N THR A 186 3.83 -13.34 -1.12
CA THR A 186 4.59 -13.79 -2.30
C THR A 186 5.07 -12.61 -3.14
N PRO A 187 6.24 -12.70 -3.82
CA PRO A 187 6.68 -11.71 -4.79
C PRO A 187 5.59 -11.36 -5.78
N HIS A 188 5.29 -10.07 -5.91
CA HIS A 188 4.28 -9.56 -6.83
C HIS A 188 4.57 -8.08 -7.16
N SER A 189 3.86 -7.58 -8.16
CA SER A 189 3.66 -6.15 -8.35
C SER A 189 2.20 -5.84 -8.07
N ASP A 190 1.94 -4.69 -7.45
CA ASP A 190 0.57 -4.24 -7.22
C ASP A 190 -0.16 -4.01 -8.55
N ALA A 191 -1.47 -4.19 -8.53
CA ALA A 191 -2.35 -3.95 -9.68
C ALA A 191 -3.14 -2.62 -9.57
N THR A 192 -2.82 -1.79 -8.57
CA THR A 192 -3.44 -0.49 -8.31
C THR A 192 -2.72 0.62 -9.09
N GLY A 193 -3.13 1.90 -8.96
CA GLY A 193 -2.33 3.01 -9.49
C GLY A 193 -1.17 3.36 -8.55
N LEU A 194 -1.52 3.57 -7.28
CA LEU A 194 -0.64 3.96 -6.20
C LEU A 194 -1.00 3.14 -4.96
N THR A 195 0.01 2.72 -4.20
CA THR A 195 -0.18 2.08 -2.90
C THR A 195 0.59 2.86 -1.84
N LEU A 196 -0.07 3.13 -0.70
CA LEU A 196 0.48 3.80 0.47
C LEU A 196 0.47 2.78 1.62
N LEU A 197 1.64 2.40 2.10
CA LEU A 197 1.84 1.38 3.11
C LEU A 197 2.30 2.00 4.43
N VAL A 198 1.57 1.70 5.50
CA VAL A 198 1.99 1.93 6.89
C VAL A 198 2.52 0.63 7.48
N GLN A 199 3.71 0.67 8.08
CA GLN A 199 4.18 -0.41 8.94
C GLN A 199 3.84 -0.10 10.39
N VAL A 200 2.99 -0.94 11.01
CA VAL A 200 2.41 -0.67 12.34
C VAL A 200 3.39 -0.95 13.49
N ASN A 201 4.44 -1.73 13.24
CA ASN A 201 5.44 -2.08 14.25
C ASN A 201 6.86 -1.99 13.68
N GLU A 202 7.86 -2.23 14.53
CA GLU A 202 9.28 -2.12 14.16
C GLU A 202 9.85 -3.40 13.52
N VAL A 203 9.02 -4.44 13.33
CA VAL A 203 9.47 -5.70 12.75
C VAL A 203 9.68 -5.53 11.25
N GLN A 204 10.91 -5.72 10.80
CA GLN A 204 11.25 -5.64 9.37
C GLN A 204 10.67 -6.83 8.61
N GLY A 205 10.27 -6.59 7.36
CA GLY A 205 9.74 -7.66 6.49
C GLY A 205 9.48 -7.24 5.05
N LEU A 206 9.32 -5.93 4.77
CA LEU A 206 9.18 -5.46 3.40
C LEU A 206 10.52 -5.56 2.66
N GLN A 207 10.47 -6.18 1.48
CA GLN A 207 11.57 -6.24 0.53
C GLN A 207 11.07 -5.82 -0.86
N ILE A 208 11.91 -5.10 -1.61
CA ILE A 208 11.62 -4.72 -3.00
C ILE A 208 12.69 -5.31 -3.93
N LYS A 209 12.32 -5.62 -5.17
CA LYS A 209 13.27 -6.16 -6.15
C LYS A 209 13.83 -5.04 -7.02
N LYS A 210 15.14 -4.78 -6.95
CA LYS A 210 15.86 -3.78 -7.75
C LYS A 210 17.08 -4.43 -8.39
N ASN A 211 17.20 -4.29 -9.71
CA ASN A 211 18.30 -4.86 -10.51
C ASN A 211 18.54 -6.36 -10.24
N GLY A 212 17.45 -7.12 -10.10
CA GLY A 212 17.49 -8.57 -9.84
C GLY A 212 17.74 -8.98 -8.38
N LYS A 213 18.03 -8.03 -7.49
CA LYS A 213 18.32 -8.29 -6.07
C LYS A 213 17.19 -7.81 -5.16
N TRP A 214 17.00 -8.50 -4.03
CA TRP A 214 16.06 -8.05 -3.00
C TRP A 214 16.73 -7.05 -2.07
N VAL A 215 16.08 -5.90 -1.92
CA VAL A 215 16.50 -4.78 -1.08
C VAL A 215 15.55 -4.70 0.11
N PRO A 216 16.02 -4.87 1.35
CA PRO A 216 15.19 -4.68 2.54
C PRO A 216 14.83 -3.20 2.71
N ILE A 217 13.56 -2.94 3.07
CA ILE A 217 13.10 -1.59 3.35
C ILE A 217 12.91 -1.43 4.86
N LYS A 218 13.59 -0.43 5.41
CA LYS A 218 13.33 0.08 6.75
C LYS A 218 12.49 1.36 6.63
N PRO A 219 11.20 1.32 7.01
CA PRO A 219 10.38 2.51 7.04
C PRO A 219 10.98 3.59 7.96
N VAL A 220 10.90 4.85 7.54
CA VAL A 220 11.18 5.98 8.42
C VAL A 220 10.12 6.04 9.52
N PRO A 221 10.48 6.48 10.75
CA PRO A 221 9.51 6.64 11.82
C PRO A 221 8.32 7.47 11.36
N ASP A 222 7.11 6.98 11.65
CA ASP A 222 5.85 7.64 11.28
C ASP A 222 5.75 8.02 9.78
N GLY A 223 6.38 7.23 8.91
CA GLY A 223 6.36 7.41 7.47
C GLY A 223 5.42 6.47 6.74
N LEU A 224 5.14 6.82 5.49
CA LEU A 224 4.49 5.96 4.51
C LEU A 224 5.52 5.43 3.53
N VAL A 225 5.50 4.15 3.23
CA VAL A 225 6.17 3.63 2.02
C VAL A 225 5.19 3.71 0.87
N VAL A 226 5.58 4.34 -0.22
CA VAL A 226 4.74 4.57 -1.39
C VAL A 226 5.32 3.84 -2.58
N ASN A 227 4.47 3.15 -3.35
CA ASN A 227 4.85 2.51 -4.60
C ASN A 227 3.94 2.88 -5.75
N ILE A 228 4.57 3.00 -6.91
CA ILE A 228 3.92 3.32 -8.19
C ILE A 228 3.92 2.06 -9.03
N VAL A 229 2.74 1.71 -9.51
CA VAL A 229 2.53 0.56 -10.37
C VAL A 229 2.92 0.86 -11.82
N THR A 230 3.33 -0.19 -12.54
CA THR A 230 3.80 -0.15 -13.92
C THR A 230 2.89 0.62 -14.88
N SER A 231 1.57 0.66 -14.65
CA SER A 231 0.63 1.43 -15.49
C SER A 231 0.85 2.95 -15.46
N LEU A 232 1.62 3.46 -14.49
CA LEU A 232 1.98 4.87 -14.33
C LEU A 232 3.49 5.14 -14.50
N ARG A 233 4.28 4.13 -14.89
CA ARG A 233 5.73 4.26 -15.13
C ARG A 233 6.08 4.47 -16.60
#